data_AF-A0A2G9RJ59-F1
#
_entry.id   AF-A0A2G9RJ59-F1
#
_cell.length_a   1.000
_cell.length_b   1.000
_cell.length_c   1.000
_cell.angle_alpha   90.00
_cell.angle_beta   90.00
_cell.angle_gamma   90.00
#
_symmetry.space_group_name_H-M   'P 1'
#
loop_
_entity.id
_entity.type
_entity.pdbx_description
1 polymer ?
#
loop_
_entity_poly.entity_id
_entity_poly.type
_entity_poly.pdbx_seq_one_letter_code
_entity_poly.pdbx_strand_id
1 'polypeptide(L)'
;YPRVFWRKSARTRNIDTFSIKTVWPNLGRVDAAYEFSGRDIVYLFKGQQYWAASGFNMLWGYPRPITNFGFPSTVKKIDAAMFLKDERKVIFFVQDKYWSFDHHKNKMDSKSPKKIKDGFPGMGTHVGAAFQNIDYLYFSNGANQAEYSRSRRLVLRNIANYRWLNCD
;
A
#
# COMPACT_ATOMS: atom_id res chain seq x y z
N TYR A 1 -7.62 17.28 12.45
CA TYR A 1 -7.29 15.91 12.88
C TYR A 1 -5.79 15.67 12.82
N PRO A 2 -5.17 15.09 13.87
CA PRO A 2 -3.75 14.78 13.88
C PRO A 2 -3.42 13.74 12.81
N ARG A 3 -2.28 13.91 12.13
CA ARG A 3 -1.83 13.01 11.06
C ARG A 3 -0.89 11.97 11.67
N VAL A 4 -1.46 10.83 12.04
CA VAL A 4 -0.80 9.75 12.79
C VAL A 4 -0.76 8.45 12.00
N PHE A 5 0.11 7.54 12.42
CA PHE A 5 0.01 6.12 12.07
C PHE A 5 0.00 5.27 13.35
N TRP A 6 -0.67 4.14 13.27
CA TRP A 6 -0.68 3.13 14.34
C TRP A 6 0.30 2.02 14.00
N ARG A 7 1.02 1.53 15.01
CA ARG A 7 1.90 0.37 14.90
C ARG A 7 1.47 -0.66 15.94
N LYS A 8 1.07 -1.83 15.47
CA LYS A 8 0.83 -2.99 16.34
C LYS A 8 2.10 -3.81 16.49
N SER A 9 2.58 -3.96 17.71
CA SER A 9 3.73 -4.82 18.01
C SER A 9 3.31 -6.27 18.03
N ALA A 10 3.94 -7.12 17.22
CA ALA A 10 3.71 -8.56 17.27
C ALA A 10 4.16 -9.19 18.61
N ARG A 11 5.15 -8.58 19.28
CA ARG A 11 5.72 -9.09 20.54
C ARG A 11 4.86 -8.77 21.75
N THR A 12 4.46 -7.49 21.88
CA THR A 12 3.73 -7.01 23.06
C THR A 12 2.22 -6.93 22.84
N ARG A 13 1.75 -7.03 21.59
CA ARG A 13 0.36 -6.78 21.15
C ARG A 13 -0.14 -5.35 21.40
N ASN A 14 0.70 -4.47 21.93
CA ASN A 14 0.40 -3.05 22.10
C ASN A 14 0.24 -2.37 20.75
N ILE A 15 -0.57 -1.31 20.76
CA ILE A 15 -0.79 -0.43 19.62
C ILE A 15 -0.25 0.94 20.01
N ASP A 16 0.88 1.28 19.42
CA ASP A 16 1.51 2.57 19.59
C ASP A 16 1.00 3.54 18.52
N THR A 17 0.81 4.80 18.88
CA THR A 17 0.40 5.85 17.95
C THR A 17 1.52 6.85 17.78
N PHE A 18 1.91 7.12 16.54
CA PHE A 18 3.01 8.02 16.22
C PHE A 18 2.55 9.15 15.30
N SER A 19 3.08 10.35 15.53
CA SER A 19 2.93 11.48 14.60
C SER A 19 3.78 11.23 13.35
N ILE A 20 3.15 11.26 12.17
CA ILE A 20 3.86 11.13 10.88
C ILE A 20 4.91 12.24 10.76
N LYS A 21 4.57 13.49 11.13
CA LYS A 21 5.52 14.61 11.08
C LYS A 21 6.68 14.46 12.08
N THR A 22 6.48 13.76 13.19
CA THR A 22 7.57 13.57 14.17
C THR A 22 8.54 12.50 13.68
N VAL A 23 8.01 11.41 13.13
CA VAL A 23 8.83 10.30 12.62
C VAL A 23 9.47 10.65 11.26
N TRP A 24 8.71 11.30 10.38
CA TRP A 24 9.12 11.68 9.03
C TRP A 24 8.78 13.17 8.76
N PRO A 25 9.63 14.12 9.19
CA PRO A 25 9.34 15.56 9.18
C PRO A 25 8.88 16.14 7.84
N ASN A 26 9.46 15.66 6.75
CA ASN A 26 9.15 16.14 5.40
C ASN A 26 7.93 15.44 4.78
N LEU A 27 7.37 14.42 5.46
CA LEU A 27 6.24 13.64 4.98
C LEU A 27 4.99 14.01 5.78
N GLY A 28 4.24 14.99 5.30
CA GLY A 28 3.06 15.47 6.02
C GLY A 28 1.83 14.56 5.95
N ARG A 29 1.66 13.77 4.89
CA ARG A 29 0.52 12.85 4.65
C ARG A 29 1.01 11.77 3.70
N VAL A 30 0.42 10.57 3.81
CA VAL A 30 0.69 9.44 2.92
C VAL A 30 -0.59 9.12 2.16
N ASP A 31 -0.47 8.95 0.84
CA ASP A 31 -1.56 8.53 -0.03
C ASP A 31 -1.57 7.01 -0.18
N ALA A 32 -0.40 6.39 -0.31
CA ALA A 32 -0.22 4.94 -0.37
C ALA A 32 1.12 4.53 0.27
N ALA A 33 1.22 3.28 0.71
CA ALA A 33 2.46 2.73 1.24
C ALA A 33 2.56 1.23 0.94
N TYR A 34 3.77 0.71 0.77
CA TYR A 34 4.02 -0.73 0.81
C TYR A 34 5.35 -1.03 1.51
N GLU A 35 5.43 -2.20 2.12
CA GLU A 35 6.67 -2.70 2.71
C GLU A 35 7.34 -3.68 1.75
N PHE A 36 8.63 -3.46 1.50
CA PHE A 36 9.51 -4.44 0.86
C PHE A 36 10.26 -5.20 1.94
N SER A 37 9.60 -6.25 2.47
CA SER A 37 10.07 -6.99 3.65
C SER A 37 11.44 -7.65 3.46
N GLY A 38 11.91 -7.87 2.22
CA GLY A 38 13.22 -8.43 1.95
C GLY A 38 14.40 -7.51 2.32
N ARG A 39 14.16 -6.22 2.59
CA ARG A 39 15.20 -5.24 2.99
C ARG A 39 14.79 -4.36 4.17
N ASP A 40 13.66 -4.64 4.83
CA ASP A 40 13.10 -3.79 5.89
C ASP A 40 12.95 -2.31 5.45
N ILE A 41 12.42 -2.12 4.24
CA ILE A 41 12.17 -0.80 3.65
C ILE A 41 10.68 -0.62 3.44
N VAL A 42 10.14 0.50 3.93
CA VAL A 42 8.80 0.98 3.60
C VAL A 42 8.90 2.08 2.56
N TYR A 43 8.14 1.95 1.49
CA TYR A 43 7.97 2.99 0.49
C TYR A 43 6.67 3.74 0.76
N LEU A 44 6.76 5.07 0.84
CA LEU A 44 5.67 5.97 1.21
C LEU A 44 5.41 6.93 0.04
N PHE A 45 4.18 7.03 -0.41
CA PHE A 45 3.80 7.80 -1.60
C PHE A 45 2.95 9.02 -1.21
N LYS A 46 3.20 10.15 -1.86
CA LYS A 46 2.40 11.36 -1.75
C LYS A 46 2.44 12.14 -3.06
N GLY A 47 1.28 12.33 -3.69
CA GLY A 47 1.18 12.93 -5.01
C GLY A 47 2.05 12.18 -6.03
N GLN A 48 2.89 12.91 -6.77
CA GLN A 48 3.79 12.35 -7.78
C GLN A 48 5.18 11.99 -7.22
N GLN A 49 5.33 11.95 -5.90
CA GLN A 49 6.59 11.65 -5.22
C GLN A 49 6.47 10.46 -4.28
N TYR A 50 7.61 9.83 -4.02
CA TYR A 50 7.72 8.77 -3.03
C TYR A 50 9.01 8.92 -2.23
N TRP A 51 8.97 8.37 -1.02
CA TRP A 51 10.07 8.27 -0.08
C TRP A 51 10.32 6.81 0.25
N ALA A 52 11.52 6.49 0.71
CA ALA A 52 11.82 5.21 1.33
C ALA A 52 12.34 5.43 2.75
N ALA A 53 11.93 4.57 3.67
CA ALA A 53 12.35 4.59 5.06
C ALA A 53 12.69 3.18 5.55
N SER A 54 13.64 3.07 6.48
CA SER A 54 13.89 1.85 7.25
C SER A 54 13.63 2.18 8.72
N GLY A 55 12.61 1.54 9.31
CA GLY A 55 12.05 1.95 10.58
C GLY A 55 11.63 3.44 10.58
N PHE A 56 12.24 4.23 11.46
CA PHE A 56 11.99 5.67 11.59
C PHE A 56 12.97 6.53 10.77
N ASN A 57 13.93 5.91 10.09
CA ASN A 57 14.97 6.63 9.35
C ASN A 57 14.59 6.77 7.87
N MET A 58 14.54 8.00 7.38
CA MET A 58 14.38 8.29 5.95
C MET A 58 15.69 7.98 5.21
N LEU A 59 15.59 7.27 4.08
CA LEU A 59 16.76 6.99 3.26
C LEU A 59 17.21 8.24 2.49
N TRP A 60 18.51 8.34 2.25
CA TRP A 60 19.10 9.44 1.48
C TRP A 60 18.66 9.43 0.01
N GLY A 61 18.57 10.63 -0.58
CA GLY A 61 18.20 10.82 -1.98
C GLY A 61 16.70 10.69 -2.28
N TYR A 62 15.85 10.89 -1.26
CA TYR A 62 14.40 10.97 -1.38
C TYR A 62 13.89 12.37 -0.97
N PRO A 63 12.74 12.84 -1.51
CA PRO A 63 11.82 12.13 -2.38
C PRO A 63 12.34 11.89 -3.80
N ARG A 64 11.74 10.90 -4.47
CA ARG A 64 11.95 10.61 -5.90
C ARG A 64 10.60 10.65 -6.64
N PRO A 65 10.59 10.91 -7.95
CA PRO A 65 9.34 10.97 -8.71
C PRO A 65 8.80 9.56 -8.99
N ILE A 66 7.48 9.38 -8.97
CA ILE A 66 6.85 8.08 -9.26
C ILE A 66 7.11 7.60 -10.71
N THR A 67 7.54 8.49 -11.60
CA THR A 67 8.01 8.12 -12.95
C THR A 67 9.18 7.12 -12.91
N ASN A 68 9.92 7.03 -11.81
CA ASN A 68 10.95 6.00 -11.61
C ASN A 68 10.38 4.58 -11.60
N PHE A 69 9.11 4.40 -11.25
CA PHE A 69 8.41 3.11 -11.38
C PHE A 69 7.84 2.88 -12.79
N GLY A 70 7.95 3.87 -13.69
CA GLY A 70 7.40 3.81 -15.06
C GLY A 70 5.99 4.36 -15.20
N PHE A 71 5.48 5.11 -14.20
CA PHE A 71 4.20 5.80 -14.34
C PHE A 71 4.29 6.94 -15.39
N PRO A 72 3.25 7.13 -16.23
CA PRO A 72 3.15 8.31 -17.08
C PRO A 72 2.90 9.57 -16.23
N SER A 73 3.30 10.74 -16.73
CA SER A 73 3.12 12.04 -16.06
C SER A 73 1.66 12.45 -15.83
N THR A 74 0.71 11.75 -16.46
CA THR A 74 -0.74 11.92 -16.25
C THR A 74 -1.20 11.37 -14.91
N VAL A 75 -0.47 10.43 -14.31
CA VAL A 75 -0.79 9.86 -12.98
C VAL A 75 -0.34 10.85 -11.91
N LYS A 76 -1.30 11.44 -11.19
CA LYS A 76 -1.02 12.50 -10.21
C LYS A 76 -0.86 12.02 -8.77
N LYS A 77 -1.37 10.82 -8.47
CA LYS A 77 -1.24 10.15 -7.17
C LYS A 77 -1.51 8.67 -7.30
N ILE A 78 -1.08 7.92 -6.30
CA ILE A 78 -1.36 6.50 -6.12
C ILE A 78 -2.31 6.39 -4.92
N ASP A 79 -3.43 5.69 -5.09
CA ASP A 79 -4.49 5.58 -4.07
C ASP A 79 -4.21 4.47 -3.05
N ALA A 80 -3.56 3.39 -3.48
CA ALA A 80 -3.09 2.31 -2.60
C ALA A 80 -1.90 1.59 -3.24
N ALA A 81 -1.08 0.94 -2.43
CA ALA A 81 0.01 0.09 -2.91
C ALA A 81 0.09 -1.15 -2.03
N MET A 82 0.44 -2.31 -2.59
CA MET A 82 0.72 -3.51 -1.82
C MET A 82 1.84 -4.31 -2.48
N PHE A 83 2.64 -4.99 -1.68
CA PHE A 83 3.68 -5.90 -2.15
C PHE A 83 3.18 -7.34 -2.06
N LEU A 84 3.18 -8.05 -3.19
CA LEU A 84 2.89 -9.47 -3.29
C LEU A 84 4.19 -10.25 -3.12
N LYS A 85 4.36 -10.86 -1.94
CA LYS A 85 5.64 -11.45 -1.51
C LYS A 85 6.08 -12.61 -2.38
N ASP A 86 5.14 -13.45 -2.79
CA ASP A 86 5.35 -14.64 -3.63
C ASP A 86 5.70 -14.28 -5.08
N GLU A 87 5.07 -13.24 -5.63
CA GLU A 87 5.34 -12.78 -6.99
C GLU A 87 6.52 -11.79 -7.07
N ARG A 88 6.98 -11.26 -5.93
CA ARG A 88 7.91 -10.13 -5.83
C ARG A 88 7.46 -8.93 -6.67
N LYS A 89 6.15 -8.68 -6.68
CA LYS A 89 5.53 -7.58 -7.42
C LYS A 89 4.90 -6.56 -6.50
N VAL A 90 4.93 -5.30 -6.92
CA VAL A 90 4.16 -4.25 -6.27
C VAL A 90 2.94 -3.97 -7.13
N ILE A 91 1.76 -4.03 -6.50
CA ILE A 91 0.51 -3.64 -7.13
C ILE A 91 0.15 -2.25 -6.65
N PHE A 92 0.05 -1.31 -7.59
CA PHE A 92 -0.35 0.06 -7.33
C PHE A 92 -1.75 0.31 -7.85
N PHE A 93 -2.61 0.92 -7.05
CA PHE A 93 -3.97 1.27 -7.41
C PHE A 93 -4.07 2.76 -7.73
N VAL A 94 -4.70 3.09 -8.85
CA VAL A 94 -4.94 4.46 -9.32
C VAL A 94 -6.34 4.51 -9.91
N GLN A 95 -7.26 5.18 -9.23
CA GLN A 95 -8.67 5.22 -9.61
C GLN A 95 -9.24 3.79 -9.79
N ASP A 96 -9.84 3.50 -10.95
CA ASP A 96 -10.44 2.20 -11.29
C ASP A 96 -9.44 1.18 -11.87
N LYS A 97 -8.15 1.52 -11.86
CA LYS A 97 -7.09 0.73 -12.46
C LYS A 97 -6.04 0.29 -11.45
N TYR A 98 -5.34 -0.78 -11.78
CA TYR A 98 -4.12 -1.17 -11.11
C TYR A 98 -2.96 -1.33 -12.09
N TRP A 99 -1.77 -1.08 -11.56
CA TRP A 99 -0.48 -1.22 -12.21
C TRP A 99 0.31 -2.30 -11.47
N SER A 100 1.02 -3.14 -12.23
CA SER A 100 1.83 -4.22 -11.70
C SER A 100 3.30 -3.94 -12.00
N PHE A 101 4.10 -3.74 -10.97
CA PHE A 101 5.52 -3.45 -11.07
C PHE A 101 6.33 -4.66 -10.64
N ASP A 102 7.19 -5.15 -11.53
CA ASP A 102 8.11 -6.24 -11.27
C ASP A 102 9.34 -5.67 -10.55
N HIS A 103 9.44 -5.95 -9.25
CA HIS A 103 10.53 -5.43 -8.43
C HIS A 103 11.88 -6.03 -8.83
N HIS A 104 11.90 -7.27 -9.34
CA HIS A 104 13.14 -7.91 -9.78
C HIS A 104 13.69 -7.25 -11.04
N LYS A 105 12.81 -6.97 -12.01
CA LYS A 105 13.18 -6.30 -13.27
C LYS A 105 13.26 -4.78 -13.15
N ASN A 106 12.85 -4.23 -12.01
CA ASN A 106 12.72 -2.79 -11.78
C ASN A 106 11.90 -2.11 -12.90
N LYS A 107 10.79 -2.72 -13.30
CA LYS A 107 10.01 -2.28 -14.46
C LYS A 107 8.52 -2.54 -14.29
N MET A 108 7.70 -1.62 -14.80
CA MET A 108 6.27 -1.82 -14.96
C MET A 108 5.97 -2.96 -15.95
N ASP A 109 5.06 -3.86 -15.59
CA ASP A 109 4.58 -4.91 -16.48
C ASP A 109 3.92 -4.28 -17.71
N SER A 110 4.25 -4.80 -18.91
CA SER A 110 3.78 -4.26 -20.20
C SER A 110 2.26 -4.29 -20.38
N LYS A 111 1.56 -5.17 -19.65
CA LYS A 111 0.10 -5.27 -19.68
C LYS A 111 -0.59 -4.29 -18.71
N SER A 112 0.15 -3.40 -18.04
CA SER A 112 -0.39 -2.38 -17.15
C SER A 112 -0.71 -1.09 -17.90
N PRO A 113 -1.76 -0.34 -17.51
CA PRO A 113 -2.68 -0.63 -16.41
C PRO A 113 -3.80 -1.59 -16.82
N LYS A 114 -4.38 -2.27 -15.84
CA LYS A 114 -5.58 -3.12 -15.99
C LYS A 114 -6.70 -2.58 -15.11
N LYS A 115 -7.96 -2.91 -15.42
CA LYS A 115 -9.08 -2.54 -14.54
C LYS A 115 -9.05 -3.39 -13.28
N ILE A 116 -9.35 -2.79 -12.14
CA ILE A 116 -9.38 -3.49 -10.84
C ILE A 116 -10.34 -4.69 -10.91
N LYS A 117 -11.54 -4.49 -11.46
CA LYS A 117 -12.57 -5.54 -11.57
C LYS A 117 -12.13 -6.78 -12.37
N ASP A 118 -11.17 -6.63 -13.29
CA ASP A 118 -10.69 -7.73 -14.13
C ASP A 118 -9.61 -8.55 -13.39
N GLY A 119 -8.74 -7.86 -12.63
CA GLY A 119 -7.69 -8.49 -11.81
C GLY A 119 -8.21 -9.05 -10.48
N PHE A 120 -9.17 -8.37 -9.87
CA PHE A 120 -9.74 -8.65 -8.57
C PHE A 120 -11.27 -8.66 -8.65
N PRO A 121 -11.90 -9.71 -9.22
CA PRO A 121 -13.35 -9.79 -9.34
C PRO A 121 -14.08 -9.67 -8.01
N GLY A 122 -15.23 -9.01 -8.00
CA GLY A 122 -16.01 -8.75 -6.77
C GLY A 122 -15.48 -7.58 -5.94
N MET A 123 -14.29 -7.05 -6.25
CA MET A 123 -13.86 -5.76 -5.72
C MET A 123 -14.59 -4.61 -6.42
N GLY A 124 -14.85 -3.54 -5.68
CA GLY A 124 -15.32 -2.27 -6.25
C GLY A 124 -14.27 -1.59 -7.13
N THR A 125 -14.59 -0.39 -7.61
CA THR A 125 -13.73 0.40 -8.50
C THR A 125 -12.73 1.30 -7.76
N HIS A 126 -12.71 1.28 -6.43
CA HIS A 126 -11.81 2.12 -5.64
C HIS A 126 -11.21 1.34 -4.47
N VAL A 127 -9.91 1.54 -4.27
CA VAL A 127 -9.13 0.96 -3.18
C VAL A 127 -8.35 2.10 -2.53
N GLY A 128 -8.65 2.40 -1.26
CA GLY A 128 -8.02 3.49 -0.51
C GLY A 128 -6.82 3.05 0.34
N ALA A 129 -6.67 1.75 0.60
CA ALA A 129 -5.44 1.14 1.13
C ALA A 129 -5.44 -0.35 0.81
N ALA A 130 -4.26 -0.96 0.69
CA ALA A 130 -4.13 -2.38 0.45
C ALA A 130 -2.90 -2.95 1.16
N PHE A 131 -2.99 -4.19 1.65
CA PHE A 131 -1.81 -4.93 2.10
C PHE A 131 -2.07 -6.43 2.00
N GLN A 132 -0.98 -7.20 1.94
CA GLN A 132 -1.02 -8.65 2.08
C GLN A 132 -0.72 -9.03 3.53
N ASN A 133 -1.52 -9.92 4.11
CA ASN A 133 -1.21 -10.57 5.38
C ASN A 133 -1.45 -12.07 5.28
N ILE A 134 -0.40 -12.86 5.54
CA ILE A 134 -0.37 -14.31 5.34
C ILE A 134 -0.78 -14.62 3.88
N ASP A 135 -1.92 -15.28 3.67
CA ASP A 135 -2.37 -15.76 2.36
C ASP A 135 -3.45 -14.87 1.72
N TYR A 136 -3.90 -13.85 2.44
CA TYR A 136 -5.02 -13.00 2.01
C TYR A 136 -4.57 -11.59 1.66
N LEU A 137 -5.31 -10.99 0.74
CA LEU A 137 -5.21 -9.57 0.45
C LEU A 137 -6.31 -8.84 1.19
N TYR A 138 -5.96 -7.67 1.73
CA TYR A 138 -6.89 -6.82 2.44
C TYR A 138 -7.00 -5.50 1.70
N PHE A 139 -8.21 -5.15 1.29
CA PHE A 139 -8.50 -3.94 0.54
C PHE A 139 -9.44 -3.05 1.34
N SER A 140 -8.99 -1.83 1.64
CA SER A 140 -9.77 -0.89 2.43
C SER A 140 -10.48 0.10 1.52
N ASN A 141 -11.75 0.36 1.80
CA ASN A 141 -12.52 1.43 1.19
C ASN A 141 -13.32 2.15 2.29
N GLY A 142 -12.89 3.35 2.66
CA GLY A 142 -13.41 4.05 3.84
C GLY A 142 -13.12 3.26 5.11
N ALA A 143 -14.15 3.01 5.92
CA ALA A 143 -14.06 2.27 7.19
C ALA A 143 -14.13 0.73 7.02
N ASN A 144 -14.45 0.26 5.81
CA ASN A 144 -14.63 -1.16 5.52
C ASN A 144 -13.38 -1.75 4.88
N GLN A 145 -13.16 -3.04 5.14
CA GLN A 145 -12.11 -3.83 4.55
C GLN A 145 -12.66 -5.13 3.96
N ALA A 146 -12.31 -5.41 2.72
CA ALA A 146 -12.55 -6.70 2.10
C ALA A 146 -11.35 -7.62 2.34
N GLU A 147 -11.60 -8.82 2.90
CA GLU A 147 -10.64 -9.92 2.93
C GLU A 147 -10.81 -10.75 1.65
N TYR A 148 -9.77 -10.81 0.84
CA TYR A 148 -9.83 -11.36 -0.51
C TYR A 148 -8.92 -12.57 -0.66
N SER A 149 -9.48 -13.65 -1.19
CA SER A 149 -8.74 -14.87 -1.55
C SER A 149 -8.22 -14.76 -2.98
N ARG A 150 -6.89 -14.73 -3.15
CA ARG A 150 -6.28 -14.76 -4.50
C ARG A 150 -6.54 -16.07 -5.24
N SER A 151 -6.45 -17.21 -4.54
CA SER A 151 -6.66 -18.53 -5.14
C SER A 151 -8.10 -18.73 -5.61
N ARG A 152 -9.09 -18.30 -4.82
CA ARG A 152 -10.50 -18.39 -5.18
C ARG A 152 -11.02 -17.21 -6.01
N ARG A 153 -10.21 -16.15 -6.15
CA ARG A 153 -10.54 -14.90 -6.83
C ARG A 153 -11.85 -14.27 -6.38
N LEU A 154 -12.07 -14.21 -5.06
CA LEU A 154 -13.31 -13.66 -4.48
C LEU A 154 -13.07 -12.99 -3.12
N VAL A 155 -13.99 -12.08 -2.79
CA VAL A 155 -14.11 -11.49 -1.45
C VAL A 155 -14.73 -12.51 -0.52
N LEU A 156 -14.01 -12.90 0.53
CA LEU A 156 -14.47 -13.88 1.52
C LEU A 156 -15.43 -13.24 2.53
N ARG A 157 -15.11 -12.03 2.99
CA ARG A 157 -15.90 -11.28 3.95
C ARG A 157 -15.51 -9.80 3.95
N ASN A 158 -16.42 -8.98 4.46
CA ASN A 158 -16.14 -7.59 4.80
C ASN A 158 -15.99 -7.47 6.32
N ILE A 159 -14.95 -6.75 6.77
CA ILE A 159 -14.66 -6.47 8.18
C ILE A 159 -14.47 -4.97 8.36
N ALA A 160 -14.60 -4.48 9.60
CA ALA A 160 -14.25 -3.11 9.92
C ALA A 160 -12.72 -2.96 10.04
N ASN A 161 -12.17 -1.84 9.56
CA ASN A 161 -10.72 -1.58 9.59
C ASN A 161 -10.13 -1.58 11.01
N TYR A 162 -10.91 -1.21 12.02
CA TYR A 162 -10.42 -1.16 13.41
C TYR A 162 -10.17 -2.53 14.01
N ARG A 163 -10.59 -3.65 13.38
CA ARG A 163 -10.31 -5.00 13.89
C ARG A 163 -8.81 -5.30 14.00
N TRP A 164 -7.98 -4.64 13.20
CA TRP A 164 -6.52 -4.74 13.33
C TRP A 164 -5.98 -4.07 14.59
N LEU A 165 -6.75 -3.16 15.17
CA LEU A 165 -6.39 -2.27 16.27
C LEU A 165 -7.01 -2.70 17.61
N ASN A 166 -7.38 -3.97 17.77
CA ASN A 166 -7.90 -4.53 19.03
C ASN A 166 -9.07 -3.71 19.63
N CYS A 167 -9.88 -3.06 18.81
CA CYS A 167 -11.14 -2.47 19.27
C CYS A 167 -12.23 -3.54 19.13
N ASP A 168 -12.86 -3.88 20.25
CA ASP A 168 -14.03 -4.76 20.32
C ASP A 168 -15.33 -4.00 20.00
#